data_AF-A0AAW8DLF7-F1
#
_entry.id   AF-A0AAW8DLF7-F1
#
_cell.length_a   1.000
_cell.length_b   1.000
_cell.length_c   1.000
_cell.angle_alpha   90.00
_cell.angle_beta   90.00
_cell.angle_gamma   90.00
#
_symmetry.space_group_name_H-M   'P 1'
#
loop_
_entity.id
_entity.type
_entity.pdbx_description
1 polymer ?
#
loop_
_entity_poly.entity_id
_entity_poly.type
_entity_poly.pdbx_seq_one_letter_code
_entity_poly.pdbx_strand_id
1 'polypeptide(L)'
;MAIIHRATLSPSKLELIERYLPVQPWFTKDGSAPPELLGAYRFDDPDGEVGLETHLVSHGGKVYQVPLSYRGSELPGAEHSLLGTMEHSVLGTRWVYDACTDPVYVAALATAILTGQREAEQFVDMDGVLEPRASSVEVKGSGTPGSEVPALSPAAPITEGGVTSIDAGELTVQVNRVLDLGIQGSENSAALRGTWAGQDAPVLLASLSRP
;
A
#
# COMPACT_ATOMS: atom_id res chain seq x y z
N MET A 1 -7.65 11.07 -7.48
CA MET A 1 -6.61 12.11 -7.40
C MET A 1 -6.13 12.21 -5.96
N ALA A 2 -4.83 12.02 -5.73
CA ALA A 2 -4.22 12.15 -4.42
C ALA A 2 -3.60 13.54 -4.22
N ILE A 3 -4.12 14.30 -3.26
CA ILE A 3 -3.56 15.60 -2.86
C ILE A 3 -2.50 15.38 -1.77
N ILE A 4 -1.30 15.89 -2.01
CA ILE A 4 -0.17 15.89 -1.08
C ILE A 4 -0.02 17.31 -0.56
N HIS A 5 -0.41 17.50 0.69
CA HIS A 5 -0.16 18.76 1.37
C HIS A 5 1.34 18.92 1.60
N ARG A 6 1.83 20.16 1.43
CA ARG A 6 3.15 20.55 1.91
C ARG A 6 3.14 20.61 3.43
N ALA A 7 3.31 19.45 4.05
CA ALA A 7 3.19 19.27 5.48
C ALA A 7 4.48 18.70 6.08
N THR A 8 4.81 19.15 7.27
CA THR A 8 5.68 18.40 8.17
C THR A 8 4.88 17.29 8.83
N LEU A 9 5.49 16.10 8.89
CA LEU A 9 4.94 14.89 9.48
C LEU A 9 5.84 14.47 10.65
N SER A 10 5.27 14.28 11.84
CA SER A 10 6.04 13.90 13.04
C SER A 10 5.32 12.82 13.85
N PRO A 11 5.86 11.59 13.95
CA PRO A 11 6.98 11.07 13.15
C PRO A 11 6.66 11.06 11.65
N SER A 12 7.67 11.01 10.80
CA SER A 12 7.51 10.78 9.38
C SER A 12 7.02 9.34 9.10
N LYS A 13 6.46 9.14 7.90
CA LYS A 13 6.02 7.81 7.44
C LYS A 13 7.18 6.79 7.44
N LEU A 14 8.37 7.23 7.01
CA LEU A 14 9.54 6.36 6.99
C LEU A 14 9.96 5.97 8.42
N GLU A 15 9.98 6.91 9.36
CA GLU A 15 10.26 6.59 10.78
C GLU A 15 9.24 5.60 11.37
N LEU A 16 7.97 5.66 10.98
CA LEU A 16 6.97 4.66 11.37
C LEU A 16 7.29 3.29 10.76
N ILE A 17 7.64 3.24 9.48
CA ILE A 17 8.03 2.01 8.77
C ILE A 17 9.30 1.39 9.40
N GLU A 18 10.30 2.21 9.72
CA GLU A 18 11.55 1.78 10.35
C GLU A 18 11.31 1.13 11.73
N ARG A 19 10.30 1.58 12.47
CA ARG A 19 9.89 0.98 13.75
C ARG A 19 9.02 -0.26 13.56
N TYR A 20 8.18 -0.26 12.53
CA TYR A 20 7.24 -1.34 12.24
C TYR A 20 7.92 -2.59 11.68
N LEU A 21 8.83 -2.45 10.71
CA LEU A 21 9.43 -3.60 10.03
C LEU A 21 10.14 -4.58 10.98
N PRO A 22 10.98 -4.14 11.94
CA PRO A 22 11.68 -5.06 12.84
C PRO A 22 10.79 -5.93 13.72
N VAL A 23 9.53 -5.56 13.94
CA VAL A 23 8.58 -6.35 14.74
C VAL A 23 7.75 -7.33 13.90
N GLN A 24 7.94 -7.35 12.58
CA GLN A 24 7.23 -8.24 11.68
C GLN A 24 7.95 -9.58 11.50
N PRO A 25 7.25 -10.73 11.57
CA PRO A 25 7.87 -12.05 11.46
C PRO A 25 8.44 -12.36 10.07
N TRP A 26 7.97 -11.63 9.05
CA TRP A 26 8.41 -11.76 7.66
C TRP A 26 9.58 -10.83 7.29
N PHE A 27 9.96 -9.91 8.18
CA PHE A 27 11.10 -9.03 7.96
C PHE A 27 12.41 -9.73 8.35
N THR A 28 13.45 -9.57 7.54
CA THR A 28 14.79 -10.11 7.83
C THR A 28 15.72 -8.94 8.09
N LYS A 29 16.05 -8.71 9.36
CA LYS A 29 17.02 -7.67 9.71
C LYS A 29 18.43 -8.08 9.29
N ASP A 30 18.98 -7.36 8.33
CA ASP A 30 20.40 -7.42 7.95
C ASP A 30 21.14 -6.13 8.35
N GLY A 31 22.14 -6.24 9.22
CA GLY A 31 22.91 -5.10 9.70
C GLY A 31 22.12 -4.08 10.54
N SER A 32 22.70 -2.88 10.67
CA SER A 32 22.17 -1.77 11.49
C SER A 32 21.68 -0.57 10.67
N ALA A 33 21.86 -0.57 9.35
CA ALA A 33 21.36 0.48 8.48
C ALA A 33 19.83 0.50 8.51
N PRO A 34 19.17 1.68 8.45
CA PRO A 34 17.73 1.75 8.31
C PRO A 34 17.29 1.31 6.89
N PRO A 35 16.06 0.83 6.72
CA PRO A 35 15.44 0.64 5.42
C PRO A 35 15.50 1.91 4.55
N GLU A 36 15.81 1.73 3.27
CA GLU A 36 15.85 2.82 2.29
C GLU A 36 14.55 2.86 1.48
N LEU A 37 13.97 4.06 1.30
CA LEU A 37 12.77 4.24 0.49
C LEU A 37 13.10 4.18 -1.00
N LEU A 38 12.51 3.21 -1.71
CA LEU A 38 12.60 3.12 -3.17
C LEU A 38 11.52 3.95 -3.85
N GLY A 39 10.34 4.04 -3.24
CA GLY A 39 9.23 4.83 -3.74
C GLY A 39 7.91 4.45 -3.08
N ALA A 40 6.84 5.11 -3.51
CA ALA A 40 5.49 4.82 -3.09
C ALA A 40 4.48 5.08 -4.21
N TYR A 41 3.34 4.38 -4.11
CA TYR A 41 2.14 4.60 -4.93
C TYR A 41 0.91 4.73 -4.04
N ARG A 42 -0.16 5.31 -4.60
CA ARG A 42 -1.41 5.60 -3.87
C ARG A 42 -2.61 5.07 -4.61
N PHE A 43 -3.66 4.80 -3.86
CA PHE A 43 -5.01 4.64 -4.39
C PHE A 43 -5.91 5.72 -3.81
N ASP A 44 -7.00 6.00 -4.52
CA ASP A 44 -8.03 6.90 -4.03
C ASP A 44 -8.98 6.13 -3.11
N ASP A 45 -9.33 6.74 -1.99
CA ASP A 45 -10.53 6.39 -1.24
C ASP A 45 -11.72 7.10 -1.92
N PRO A 46 -12.76 6.37 -2.38
CA PRO A 46 -13.95 6.96 -2.98
C PRO A 46 -14.64 8.00 -2.09
N ASP A 47 -14.55 7.85 -0.76
CA ASP A 47 -15.17 8.76 0.21
C ASP A 47 -14.21 9.91 0.61
N GLY A 48 -12.93 9.80 0.25
CA GLY A 48 -11.92 10.83 0.52
C GLY A 48 -11.47 10.96 1.98
N GLU A 49 -11.80 10.00 2.84
CA GLU A 49 -11.56 10.04 4.28
C GLU A 49 -10.26 9.33 4.70
N VAL A 50 -9.82 8.36 3.90
CA VAL A 50 -8.66 7.51 4.18
C VAL A 50 -7.57 7.75 3.14
N GLY A 51 -6.38 8.11 3.62
CA GLY A 51 -5.21 8.14 2.75
C GLY A 51 -4.67 6.72 2.56
N LEU A 52 -4.61 6.23 1.31
CA LEU A 52 -4.06 4.91 0.98
C LEU A 52 -2.73 5.07 0.25
N GLU A 53 -1.65 4.54 0.83
CA GLU A 53 -0.31 4.66 0.25
C GLU A 53 0.53 3.43 0.56
N THR A 54 1.13 2.85 -0.46
CA THR A 54 2.01 1.69 -0.33
C THR A 54 3.43 2.09 -0.59
N HIS A 55 4.30 1.82 0.38
CA HIS A 55 5.73 2.12 0.31
C HIS A 55 6.52 0.88 -0.10
N LEU A 56 7.47 1.06 -0.99
CA LEU A 56 8.49 0.06 -1.32
C LEU A 56 9.80 0.48 -0.68
N VAL A 57 10.37 -0.38 0.15
CA VAL A 57 11.63 -0.11 0.87
C VAL A 57 12.63 -1.24 0.69
N SER A 58 13.91 -0.91 0.52
CA SER A 58 14.99 -1.91 0.47
C SER A 58 15.68 -2.05 1.81
N HIS A 59 15.97 -3.29 2.19
CA HIS A 59 16.80 -3.62 3.36
C HIS A 59 17.49 -4.97 3.14
N GLY A 60 18.80 -5.05 3.38
CA GLY A 60 19.53 -6.33 3.30
C GLY A 60 19.45 -7.03 1.94
N GLY A 61 19.42 -6.28 0.84
CA GLY A 61 19.27 -6.82 -0.52
C GLY A 61 17.86 -7.35 -0.85
N LYS A 62 16.89 -7.18 0.04
CA LYS A 62 15.47 -7.50 -0.20
C LYS A 62 14.65 -6.22 -0.37
N VAL A 63 13.52 -6.35 -1.06
CA VAL A 63 12.53 -5.27 -1.16
C VAL A 63 11.27 -5.67 -0.41
N TYR A 64 10.78 -4.76 0.41
CA TYR A 64 9.60 -4.92 1.24
C TYR A 64 8.51 -3.95 0.80
N GLN A 65 7.27 -4.44 0.76
CA GLN A 65 6.08 -3.66 0.49
C GLN A 65 5.32 -3.41 1.79
N VAL A 66 5.07 -2.13 2.11
CA VAL A 66 4.38 -1.69 3.33
C VAL A 66 3.19 -0.80 2.95
N PRO A 67 2.00 -1.39 2.77
CA PRO A 67 0.75 -0.66 2.61
C PRO A 67 0.35 0.04 3.92
N LEU A 68 0.08 1.34 3.84
CA LEU A 68 -0.36 2.17 4.95
C LEU A 68 -1.73 2.80 4.66
N SER A 69 -2.60 2.78 5.66
CA SER A 69 -3.78 3.62 5.69
C SER A 69 -3.63 4.73 6.73
N TYR A 70 -4.03 5.94 6.36
CA TYR A 70 -3.99 7.13 7.22
C TYR A 70 -5.41 7.60 7.50
N ARG A 71 -5.82 7.57 8.76
CA ARG A 71 -7.17 7.96 9.18
C ARG A 71 -7.14 9.20 10.06
N GLY A 72 -8.19 10.02 9.97
CA GLY A 72 -8.42 11.18 10.84
C GLY A 72 -8.91 10.82 12.25
N SER A 73 -9.21 9.55 12.49
CA SER A 73 -9.61 8.99 13.79
C SER A 73 -9.15 7.53 13.89
N GLU A 74 -9.24 6.95 15.09
CA GLU A 74 -9.01 5.52 15.29
C GLU A 74 -9.93 4.66 14.41
N LEU A 75 -9.40 3.53 13.94
CA LEU A 75 -10.15 2.45 13.32
C LEU A 75 -10.48 1.41 14.40
N PRO A 76 -11.76 1.28 14.80
CA PRO A 76 -12.15 0.34 15.86
C PRO A 76 -11.81 -1.11 15.50
N GLY A 77 -11.20 -1.85 16.42
CA GLY A 77 -10.85 -3.27 16.23
C GLY A 77 -9.56 -3.52 15.46
N ALA A 78 -8.86 -2.45 15.02
CA ALA A 78 -7.59 -2.51 14.31
C ALA A 78 -6.40 -2.07 15.19
N GLU A 79 -6.52 -2.13 16.51
CA GLU A 79 -5.48 -1.67 17.44
C GLU A 79 -4.18 -2.46 17.26
N HIS A 80 -4.29 -3.74 16.90
CA HIS A 80 -3.16 -4.64 16.65
C HIS A 80 -2.37 -4.30 15.37
N SER A 81 -2.95 -3.53 14.46
CA SER A 81 -2.31 -3.10 13.21
C SER A 81 -1.93 -1.62 13.20
N LEU A 82 -2.09 -0.92 14.32
CA LEU A 82 -1.65 0.46 14.48
C LEU A 82 -0.12 0.50 14.50
N LEU A 83 0.48 1.16 13.50
CA LEU A 83 1.91 1.47 13.50
C LEU A 83 2.24 2.60 14.48
N GLY A 84 1.32 3.56 14.60
CA GLY A 84 1.42 4.69 15.50
C GLY A 84 0.55 5.86 15.06
N THR A 85 0.65 6.95 15.81
CA THR A 85 0.07 8.24 15.43
C THR A 85 1.13 9.15 14.83
N MET A 86 0.69 10.08 13.99
CA MET A 86 1.50 11.07 13.31
C MET A 86 0.82 12.43 13.36
N GLU A 87 1.55 13.46 13.77
CA GLU A 87 1.09 14.84 13.68
C GLU A 87 1.34 15.38 12.27
N HIS A 88 0.25 15.71 11.58
CA HIS A 88 0.29 16.33 10.26
C HIS A 88 -0.03 17.82 10.39
N SER A 89 0.91 18.68 10.04
CA SER A 89 0.77 20.15 10.22
C SER A 89 -0.51 20.77 9.60
N VAL A 90 -1.02 20.21 8.49
CA VAL A 90 -2.30 20.66 7.87
C VAL A 90 -3.53 19.89 8.36
N LEU A 91 -3.46 18.56 8.45
CA LEU A 91 -4.60 17.69 8.72
C LEU A 91 -4.77 17.35 10.22
N GLY A 92 -3.86 17.75 11.09
CA GLY A 92 -3.85 17.36 12.51
C GLY A 92 -3.36 15.92 12.74
N THR A 93 -3.71 15.33 13.88
CA THR A 93 -3.32 13.95 14.23
C THR A 93 -3.89 12.95 13.22
N ARG A 94 -3.05 11.98 12.85
CA ARG A 94 -3.38 10.88 11.95
C ARG A 94 -3.02 9.55 12.59
N TRP A 95 -3.91 8.58 12.48
CA TRP A 95 -3.68 7.20 12.90
C TRP A 95 -3.23 6.39 11.70
N VAL A 96 -2.08 5.74 11.82
CA VAL A 96 -1.41 5.04 10.72
C VAL A 96 -1.47 3.55 10.98
N TYR A 97 -2.13 2.81 10.09
CA TYR A 97 -2.33 1.37 10.20
C TYR A 97 -1.64 0.60 9.07
N ASP A 98 -1.36 -0.68 9.32
CA ASP A 98 -1.07 -1.64 8.26
C ASP A 98 -2.35 -1.81 7.42
N ALA A 99 -2.32 -1.29 6.20
CA ALA A 99 -3.52 -1.15 5.38
C ALA A 99 -4.18 -2.48 5.03
N CYS A 100 -3.46 -3.60 5.14
CA CYS A 100 -4.05 -4.93 4.95
C CYS A 100 -5.14 -5.29 5.99
N THR A 101 -5.25 -4.53 7.08
CA THR A 101 -6.38 -4.63 8.03
C THR A 101 -7.52 -3.65 7.75
N ASP A 102 -7.32 -2.70 6.83
CA ASP A 102 -8.26 -1.64 6.54
C ASP A 102 -9.17 -2.03 5.35
N PRO A 103 -10.49 -2.16 5.56
CA PRO A 103 -11.41 -2.54 4.48
C PRO A 103 -11.37 -1.60 3.28
N VAL A 104 -11.05 -0.32 3.49
CA VAL A 104 -10.98 0.68 2.41
C VAL A 104 -9.79 0.39 1.49
N TYR A 105 -8.65 -0.01 2.06
CA TYR A 105 -7.49 -0.46 1.29
C TYR A 105 -7.79 -1.74 0.51
N VAL A 106 -8.43 -2.73 1.14
CA VAL A 106 -8.74 -4.01 0.49
C VAL A 106 -9.67 -3.79 -0.71
N ALA A 107 -10.70 -2.96 -0.55
CA ALA A 107 -11.59 -2.57 -1.63
C ALA A 107 -10.86 -1.83 -2.77
N ALA A 108 -10.06 -0.81 -2.44
CA ALA A 108 -9.31 -0.04 -3.44
C ALA A 108 -8.32 -0.93 -4.23
N LEU A 109 -7.61 -1.83 -3.56
CA LEU A 109 -6.68 -2.75 -4.20
C LEU A 109 -7.41 -3.74 -5.11
N ALA A 110 -8.50 -4.35 -4.64
CA ALA A 110 -9.29 -5.28 -5.45
C ALA A 110 -9.88 -4.59 -6.69
N THR A 111 -10.44 -3.38 -6.51
CA THR A 111 -10.92 -2.55 -7.62
C THR A 111 -9.81 -2.26 -8.61
N ALA A 112 -8.63 -1.84 -8.14
CA ALA A 112 -7.51 -1.53 -9.04
C ALA A 112 -7.10 -2.73 -9.87
N ILE A 113 -7.02 -3.91 -9.25
CA ILE A 113 -6.68 -5.16 -9.93
C ILE A 113 -7.75 -5.53 -10.97
N LEU A 114 -9.03 -5.56 -10.58
CA LEU A 114 -10.13 -6.03 -11.42
C LEU A 114 -10.46 -5.08 -12.58
N THR A 115 -10.24 -3.78 -12.39
CA THR A 115 -10.56 -2.76 -13.40
C THR A 115 -9.37 -2.35 -14.26
N GLY A 116 -8.17 -2.88 -13.96
CA GLY A 116 -6.95 -2.49 -14.66
C GLY A 116 -6.49 -1.07 -14.34
N GLN A 117 -6.94 -0.52 -13.20
CA GLN A 117 -6.59 0.82 -12.76
C GLN A 117 -5.09 0.93 -12.49
N ARG A 118 -4.59 2.16 -12.64
CA ARG A 118 -3.24 2.57 -12.24
C ARG A 118 -3.24 3.20 -10.85
N GLU A 119 -2.06 3.54 -10.35
CA GLU A 119 -1.90 4.45 -9.21
C GLU A 119 -2.69 5.73 -9.41
N ALA A 120 -3.14 6.32 -8.29
CA ALA A 120 -3.75 7.64 -8.30
C ALA A 120 -2.73 8.69 -8.75
N GLU A 121 -3.15 9.60 -9.63
CA GLU A 121 -2.38 10.79 -9.98
C GLU A 121 -2.13 11.63 -8.72
N GLN A 122 -0.89 12.08 -8.55
CA GLN A 122 -0.46 12.79 -7.36
C GLN A 122 -0.27 14.26 -7.68
N PHE A 123 -0.75 15.12 -6.79
CA PHE A 123 -0.59 16.57 -6.89
C PHE A 123 -0.06 17.12 -5.59
N VAL A 124 0.91 18.03 -5.65
CA VAL A 124 1.41 18.76 -4.48
C VAL A 124 0.64 20.07 -4.38
N ASP A 125 0.08 20.34 -3.21
CA ASP A 125 -0.55 21.60 -2.90
C ASP A 125 0.52 22.65 -2.56
N MET A 126 0.68 23.62 -3.47
CA MET A 126 1.54 24.80 -3.33
C MET A 126 0.67 26.03 -3.14
N ASP A 127 0.32 26.31 -1.87
CA ASP A 127 -0.44 27.49 -1.46
C ASP A 127 -1.78 27.64 -2.22
N GLY A 128 -2.49 26.52 -2.42
CA GLY A 128 -3.77 26.45 -3.14
C GLY A 128 -3.64 26.14 -4.64
N VAL A 129 -2.42 26.00 -5.16
CA VAL A 129 -2.15 25.56 -6.54
C VAL A 129 -1.73 24.09 -6.52
N LEU A 130 -2.46 23.25 -7.26
CA LEU A 130 -2.14 21.82 -7.38
C LEU A 130 -1.14 21.59 -8.52
N GLU A 131 0.09 21.22 -8.19
CA GLU A 131 1.14 20.89 -9.16
C GLU A 131 1.25 19.36 -9.35
N PRO A 132 1.23 18.84 -10.58
CA PRO A 132 1.42 17.41 -10.82
C PRO A 132 2.76 16.92 -10.30
N ARG A 133 2.75 15.78 -9.61
CA ARG A 133 3.94 15.07 -9.16
C ARG A 133 4.03 13.72 -9.85
N ALA A 134 5.18 13.45 -10.48
CA ALA A 134 5.44 12.15 -11.06
C ALA A 134 5.43 11.04 -9.99
N SER A 135 4.78 9.93 -10.30
CA SER A 135 4.77 8.74 -9.46
C SER A 135 6.18 8.15 -9.36
N SER A 136 6.59 7.77 -8.15
CA SER A 136 7.88 7.09 -7.92
C SER A 136 7.81 5.58 -8.10
N VAL A 137 6.59 5.04 -8.00
CA VAL A 137 6.25 3.65 -8.34
C VAL A 137 5.04 3.72 -9.26
N GLU A 138 5.14 3.14 -10.44
CA GLU A 138 4.02 2.97 -11.36
C GLU A 138 3.41 1.59 -11.13
N VAL A 139 2.09 1.50 -11.05
CA VAL A 139 1.38 0.22 -10.91
C VAL A 139 0.26 0.10 -11.91
N LYS A 140 -0.11 -1.14 -12.23
CA LYS A 140 -1.26 -1.42 -13.09
C LYS A 140 -1.92 -2.74 -12.72
N GLY A 141 -3.23 -2.72 -12.57
CA GLY A 141 -4.04 -3.93 -12.48
C GLY A 141 -4.10 -4.69 -13.81
N SER A 142 -4.29 -6.00 -13.76
CA SER A 142 -4.42 -6.84 -14.95
C SER A 142 -5.83 -6.89 -15.55
N GLY A 143 -6.82 -6.30 -14.85
CA GLY A 143 -8.21 -6.35 -15.22
C GLY A 143 -8.62 -5.38 -16.33
N THR A 144 -9.93 -5.24 -16.55
CA THR A 144 -10.50 -4.46 -17.66
C THR A 144 -11.35 -3.31 -17.12
N PRO A 145 -11.26 -2.09 -17.69
CA PRO A 145 -12.10 -0.98 -17.25
C PRO A 145 -13.59 -1.33 -17.28
N GLY A 146 -14.29 -1.02 -16.19
CA GLY A 146 -15.73 -1.32 -16.04
C GLY A 146 -16.06 -2.74 -15.58
N SER A 147 -15.08 -3.59 -15.30
CA SER A 147 -15.31 -4.88 -14.64
C SER A 147 -16.02 -4.71 -13.30
N GLU A 148 -16.96 -5.61 -13.01
CA GLU A 148 -17.68 -5.65 -11.74
C GLU A 148 -16.74 -6.01 -10.59
N VAL A 149 -16.86 -5.28 -9.49
CA VAL A 149 -16.15 -5.57 -8.23
C VAL A 149 -17.20 -6.11 -7.26
N PRO A 150 -17.08 -7.38 -6.80
CA PRO A 150 -18.04 -7.94 -5.86
C PRO A 150 -17.99 -7.18 -4.53
N ALA A 151 -19.09 -7.24 -3.78
CA ALA A 151 -19.10 -6.73 -2.41
C ALA A 151 -18.09 -7.51 -1.57
N LEU A 152 -17.20 -6.79 -0.88
CA LEU A 152 -16.14 -7.40 -0.08
C LEU A 152 -16.49 -7.36 1.40
N SER A 153 -16.15 -8.44 2.10
CA SER A 153 -16.23 -8.53 3.56
C SER A 153 -14.91 -9.09 4.10
N PRO A 154 -13.85 -8.28 4.16
CA PRO A 154 -12.52 -8.74 4.55
C PRO A 154 -12.50 -9.27 5.99
N ALA A 155 -12.05 -10.50 6.15
CA ALA A 155 -11.66 -11.11 7.41
C ALA A 155 -10.27 -10.62 7.85
N ALA A 156 -9.84 -11.04 9.04
CA ALA A 156 -8.53 -10.68 9.56
C ALA A 156 -7.40 -11.22 8.64
N PRO A 157 -6.39 -10.39 8.30
CA PRO A 157 -5.26 -10.82 7.47
C PRO A 157 -4.40 -11.87 8.17
N ILE A 158 -3.91 -12.83 7.40
CA ILE A 158 -2.90 -13.81 7.84
C ILE A 158 -1.65 -13.61 7.00
N THR A 159 -0.48 -13.53 7.63
CA THR A 159 0.79 -13.35 6.90
C THR A 159 1.70 -14.54 7.10
N GLU A 160 2.03 -15.22 5.99
CA GLU A 160 2.91 -16.39 5.96
C GLU A 160 3.91 -16.25 4.82
N GLY A 161 5.17 -16.60 5.09
CA GLY A 161 6.21 -16.61 4.05
C GLY A 161 6.44 -15.26 3.33
N GLY A 162 6.04 -14.14 3.94
CA GLY A 162 6.12 -12.82 3.31
C GLY A 162 4.94 -12.48 2.39
N VAL A 163 3.83 -13.22 2.47
CA VAL A 163 2.58 -12.91 1.77
C VAL A 163 1.46 -12.75 2.79
N THR A 164 0.77 -11.61 2.75
CA THR A 164 -0.46 -11.42 3.51
C THR A 164 -1.65 -11.87 2.68
N SER A 165 -2.47 -12.78 3.20
CA SER A 165 -3.71 -13.25 2.60
C SER A 165 -4.91 -12.75 3.40
N ILE A 166 -5.94 -12.28 2.69
CA ILE A 166 -7.18 -11.72 3.24
C ILE A 166 -8.33 -12.41 2.53
N ASP A 167 -9.12 -13.18 3.26
CA ASP A 167 -10.41 -13.67 2.76
C ASP A 167 -11.39 -12.49 2.75
N ALA A 168 -11.90 -12.13 1.57
CA ALA A 168 -12.84 -11.04 1.36
C ALA A 168 -14.22 -11.53 0.87
N GLY A 169 -14.57 -12.79 1.14
CA GLY A 169 -15.81 -13.42 0.72
C GLY A 169 -15.65 -14.14 -0.62
N GLU A 170 -15.99 -13.48 -1.73
CA GLU A 170 -15.85 -14.07 -3.07
C GLU A 170 -14.42 -14.09 -3.60
N LEU A 171 -13.53 -13.34 -2.95
CA LEU A 171 -12.16 -13.15 -3.36
C LEU A 171 -11.23 -13.39 -2.19
N THR A 172 -10.07 -13.96 -2.48
CA THR A 172 -8.90 -13.91 -1.61
C THR A 172 -7.94 -12.86 -2.16
N VAL A 173 -7.62 -11.86 -1.34
CA VAL A 173 -6.62 -10.83 -1.67
C VAL A 173 -5.28 -11.24 -1.09
N GLN A 174 -4.25 -11.27 -1.93
CA GLN A 174 -2.88 -11.58 -1.52
C GLN A 174 -1.98 -10.38 -1.78
N VAL A 175 -1.21 -9.97 -0.77
CA VAL A 175 -0.26 -8.85 -0.83
C VAL A 175 1.13 -9.38 -0.52
N ASN A 176 2.07 -9.23 -1.46
CA ASN A 176 3.45 -9.65 -1.27
C ASN A 176 4.19 -8.65 -0.39
N ARG A 177 4.44 -8.98 0.88
CA ARG A 177 5.22 -8.15 1.83
C ARG A 177 6.71 -8.19 1.54
N VAL A 178 7.21 -9.33 1.09
CA VAL A 178 8.58 -9.52 0.61
C VAL A 178 8.50 -9.75 -0.89
N LEU A 179 9.07 -8.85 -1.69
CA LEU A 179 8.95 -8.93 -3.14
C LEU A 179 10.00 -9.88 -3.72
N ASP A 180 9.54 -10.78 -4.57
CA ASP A 180 10.40 -11.51 -5.51
C ASP A 180 10.47 -10.72 -6.81
N LEU A 181 11.62 -10.08 -7.05
CA LEU A 181 11.83 -9.19 -8.20
C LEU A 181 11.87 -9.93 -9.54
N GLY A 182 11.99 -11.27 -9.53
CA GLY A 182 11.98 -12.10 -10.73
C GLY A 182 10.59 -12.64 -11.09
N ILE A 183 9.59 -12.51 -10.20
CA ILE A 183 8.26 -13.08 -10.40
C ILE A 183 7.28 -12.00 -10.84
N GLN A 184 6.71 -12.22 -12.02
CA GLN A 184 5.63 -11.40 -12.57
C GLN A 184 4.24 -11.99 -12.27
N GLY A 185 4.15 -13.18 -11.69
CA GLY A 185 2.90 -13.95 -11.60
C GLY A 185 2.47 -14.54 -12.94
N SER A 186 1.34 -15.24 -12.95
CA SER A 186 0.76 -15.80 -14.18
C SER A 186 0.07 -14.70 -15.00
N GLU A 187 0.11 -14.79 -16.33
CA GLU A 187 -0.69 -13.89 -17.19
C GLU A 187 -2.20 -14.04 -16.92
N ASN A 188 -2.63 -15.23 -16.49
CA ASN A 188 -4.03 -15.53 -16.23
C ASN A 188 -4.47 -15.18 -14.80
N SER A 189 -3.57 -14.76 -13.91
CA SER A 189 -3.93 -14.37 -12.55
C SER A 189 -4.28 -12.88 -12.49
N ALA A 190 -5.42 -12.56 -11.86
CA ALA A 190 -5.78 -11.21 -11.51
C ALA A 190 -4.72 -10.63 -10.55
N ALA A 191 -4.00 -9.60 -10.98
CA ALA A 191 -2.82 -9.12 -10.27
C ALA A 191 -2.59 -7.61 -10.41
N LEU A 192 -1.94 -7.03 -9.40
CA LEU A 192 -1.31 -5.72 -9.43
C LEU A 192 0.18 -5.90 -9.66
N ARG A 193 0.72 -5.21 -10.67
CA ARG A 193 2.15 -5.19 -10.95
C ARG A 193 2.68 -3.77 -10.87
N GLY A 194 3.94 -3.62 -10.52
CA GLY A 194 4.57 -2.31 -10.52
C GLY A 194 6.04 -2.29 -10.94
N THR A 195 6.49 -1.10 -11.29
CA THR A 195 7.86 -0.75 -11.67
C THR A 195 8.30 0.51 -10.94
N TRP A 196 9.61 0.68 -10.77
CA TRP A 196 10.20 1.86 -10.12
C TRP A 196 11.65 2.03 -10.58
N ALA A 197 12.28 3.13 -10.20
CA ALA A 197 13.67 3.40 -10.58
C ALA A 197 14.61 2.24 -10.16
N GLY A 198 15.32 1.66 -11.13
CA GLY A 198 16.20 0.50 -10.91
C GLY A 198 15.51 -0.87 -11.05
N GLN A 199 14.19 -0.92 -11.28
CA GLN A 199 13.42 -2.14 -11.53
C GLN A 199 12.44 -1.89 -12.69
N ASP A 200 12.94 -1.97 -13.92
CA ASP A 200 12.15 -1.72 -15.13
C ASP A 200 11.21 -2.88 -15.49
N ALA A 201 11.55 -4.11 -15.07
CA ALA A 201 10.70 -5.27 -15.26
C ALA A 201 9.57 -5.27 -14.21
N PRO A 202 8.30 -5.43 -14.63
CA PRO A 202 7.17 -5.45 -13.70
C PRO A 202 7.32 -6.55 -12.63
N VAL A 203 7.05 -6.19 -11.37
CA VAL A 203 7.07 -7.10 -10.21
C VAL A 203 5.65 -7.34 -9.71
N LEU A 204 5.33 -8.57 -9.33
CA LEU A 204 4.03 -8.90 -8.73
C LEU A 204 3.90 -8.31 -7.32
N LEU A 205 3.02 -7.33 -7.14
CA LEU A 205 2.79 -6.66 -5.85
C LEU A 205 1.65 -7.29 -5.06
N ALA A 206 0.57 -7.66 -5.75
CA ALA A 206 -0.60 -8.28 -5.16
C ALA A 206 -1.36 -9.12 -6.20
N SER A 207 -2.20 -10.04 -5.73
CA SER A 207 -3.06 -10.87 -6.58
C SER A 207 -4.42 -11.12 -5.95
N LEU A 208 -5.38 -11.47 -6.80
CA LEU A 208 -6.69 -11.96 -6.42
C LEU A 208 -6.86 -13.39 -6.91
N SER A 209 -7.47 -14.23 -6.07
CA SER A 209 -7.98 -15.53 -6.47
C SER A 209 -9.41 -15.70 -5.99
N ARG A 210 -10.15 -16.63 -6.60
CA ARG A 210 -11.39 -17.14 -6.02
C ARG A 210 -11.05 -18.35 -5.14
N PRO A 211 -11.75 -18.56 -4.02
CA PRO A 211 -11.54 -19.71 -3.14
C PRO A 211 -11.84 -21.05 -3.84
#